data_AF-A0A6H9WMF3-F1
#
_entry.id   AF-A0A6H9WMF3-F1
#
_cell.length_a   1.000
_cell.length_b   1.000
_cell.length_c   1.000
_cell.angle_alpha   90.00
_cell.angle_beta   90.00
_cell.angle_gamma   90.00
#
_symmetry.space_group_name_H-M   'P 1'
#
loop_
_entity.id
_entity.type
_entity.pdbx_description
1 polymer ?
#
loop_
_entity_poly.entity_id
_entity_poly.type
_entity_poly.pdbx_seq_one_letter_code
_entity_poly.pdbx_strand_id
1 'polypeptide(L)'
;MHTFPRTWLDAALRHRARWARTVLLSVIAAAVTLGLLAPAAAFATPGDDSGDDPEGRISLGLRTDGLFTLSGHAFDRSDLGAPIILAVFQDRELTHSFAADAPAPELRPYGVAGKGIDAAFLPSTRQAPVQVCVAGINIGAGENSWLGCSMLDARGTSSVPGSTTDPASEYVLVNKQNPLSPVDHVPGDLVDLATLGVPSANGHSLREPAANAMRDMFEAARASGITLDATSGYRSYATQQSLHEDFVSTLGQSGADLTSARPGYSEHQTGLAVDLSSDEGCVLEQCWASTLGGQWVAANAHTFGFIERYPEGMTSVTGFEWEPWHYRYVGVEVATAMHDAGVTTYEQWLGVPAAPGY
;
A
#
# COMPACT_ATOMS: atom_id res chain seq x y z
N MET A 1 34.25 -15.90 49.78
CA MET A 1 33.81 -15.36 48.47
C MET A 1 34.04 -16.43 47.42
N HIS A 2 33.01 -17.22 47.09
CA HIS A 2 33.06 -18.15 45.96
C HIS A 2 32.29 -17.55 44.80
N THR A 3 33.00 -17.11 43.78
CA THR A 3 32.44 -16.66 42.51
C THR A 3 32.02 -17.88 41.70
N PHE A 4 30.71 -18.03 41.47
CA PHE A 4 30.18 -18.96 40.48
C PHE A 4 30.58 -18.51 39.06
N PRO A 5 31.09 -19.40 38.19
CA PRO A 5 31.42 -19.02 36.83
C PRO A 5 30.14 -18.75 36.01
N ARG A 6 30.09 -17.57 35.37
CA ARG A 6 29.00 -17.08 34.49
C ARG A 6 28.57 -18.07 33.39
N THR A 7 29.39 -19.07 33.09
CA THR A 7 29.15 -20.07 32.04
C THR A 7 27.99 -21.02 32.34
N TRP A 8 27.65 -21.25 33.61
CA TRP A 8 26.54 -22.14 34.00
C TRP A 8 25.17 -21.50 33.84
N LEU A 9 25.06 -20.18 34.07
CA LEU A 9 23.80 -19.44 33.91
C LEU A 9 23.39 -19.36 32.43
N ASP A 10 24.36 -19.12 31.54
CA ASP A 10 24.11 -19.08 30.09
C ASP A 10 23.82 -20.46 29.49
N ALA A 11 24.36 -21.54 30.07
CA ALA A 11 24.04 -22.91 29.65
C ALA A 11 22.62 -23.31 30.09
N ALA A 12 22.20 -22.94 31.30
CA ALA A 12 20.86 -23.19 31.81
C ALA A 12 19.78 -22.38 31.06
N LEU A 13 20.07 -21.13 30.69
CA LEU A 13 19.18 -20.30 29.87
C LEU A 13 19.07 -20.82 28.42
N ARG A 14 20.16 -21.30 27.83
CA ARG A 14 20.15 -21.97 26.51
C ARG A 14 19.42 -23.32 26.53
N HIS A 15 19.50 -24.07 27.63
CA HIS A 15 18.74 -25.31 27.79
C HIS A 15 17.24 -25.06 27.98
N ARG A 16 16.83 -24.03 28.75
CA ARG A 16 15.42 -23.63 28.90
C ARG A 16 14.80 -23.11 27.60
N ALA A 17 15.56 -22.35 26.80
CA ALA A 17 15.10 -21.87 25.49
C ALA A 17 14.98 -22.99 24.44
N ARG A 18 15.84 -24.02 24.50
CA ARG A 18 15.72 -25.22 23.63
C ARG A 18 14.57 -26.12 24.06
N TRP A 19 14.35 -26.31 25.37
CA TRP A 19 13.20 -27.08 25.88
C TRP A 19 11.85 -26.38 25.60
N ALA A 20 11.78 -25.05 25.69
CA ALA A 20 10.59 -24.30 25.29
C ALA A 20 10.30 -24.38 23.77
N ARG A 21 11.34 -24.40 22.92
CA ARG A 21 11.20 -24.60 21.46
C ARG A 21 10.75 -26.02 21.09
N THR A 22 11.25 -27.04 21.77
CA THR A 22 10.87 -28.44 21.47
C THR A 22 9.48 -28.79 21.99
N VAL A 23 9.04 -28.24 23.13
CA VAL A 23 7.68 -28.50 23.66
C VAL A 23 6.61 -27.77 22.85
N LEU A 24 6.88 -26.56 22.34
CA LEU A 24 5.93 -25.80 21.52
C LEU A 24 5.77 -26.40 20.11
N LEU A 25 6.86 -26.84 19.46
CA LEU A 25 6.80 -27.56 18.18
C LEU A 25 6.12 -28.93 18.29
N SER A 26 6.17 -29.57 19.46
CA SER A 26 5.53 -30.87 19.68
C SER A 26 4.01 -30.78 19.85
N VAL A 27 3.49 -29.64 20.32
CA VAL A 27 2.04 -29.38 20.38
C VAL A 27 1.49 -29.03 18.99
N ILE A 28 2.28 -28.36 18.15
CA ILE A 28 1.90 -28.00 16.77
C ILE A 28 1.91 -29.23 15.84
N ALA A 29 2.93 -30.10 15.94
CA ALA A 29 2.93 -31.36 15.19
C ALA A 29 1.77 -32.27 15.60
N ALA A 30 1.41 -32.30 16.90
CA ALA A 30 0.27 -33.06 17.38
C ALA A 30 -1.07 -32.54 16.81
N ALA A 31 -1.27 -31.23 16.72
CA ALA A 31 -2.47 -30.63 16.13
C ALA A 31 -2.61 -30.88 14.62
N VAL A 32 -1.50 -30.90 13.88
CA VAL A 32 -1.47 -31.26 12.45
C VAL A 32 -1.74 -32.76 12.24
N THR A 33 -1.28 -33.65 13.12
CA THR A 33 -1.59 -35.09 13.06
C THR A 33 -2.99 -35.48 13.55
N LEU A 34 -3.71 -34.58 14.24
CA LEU A 34 -5.07 -34.82 14.77
C LEU A 34 -6.20 -34.28 13.89
N GLY A 35 -5.90 -33.77 12.68
CA GLY A 35 -6.93 -33.36 11.71
C GLY A 35 -7.69 -32.08 12.07
N LEU A 36 -7.11 -31.21 12.92
CA LEU A 36 -7.72 -29.95 13.38
C LEU A 36 -7.30 -28.70 12.59
N LEU A 37 -6.48 -28.85 11.54
CA LEU A 37 -6.19 -27.79 10.59
C LEU A 37 -6.54 -28.31 9.20
N ALA A 38 -7.64 -27.82 8.65
CA ALA A 38 -7.98 -28.07 7.27
C ALA A 38 -6.87 -27.51 6.35
N PRO A 39 -6.59 -28.15 5.20
CA PRO A 39 -5.74 -27.54 4.18
C PRO A 39 -6.32 -26.17 3.80
N ALA A 40 -5.49 -25.24 3.32
CA ALA A 40 -5.77 -23.82 3.04
C ALA A 40 -7.05 -23.47 2.21
N ALA A 41 -7.86 -24.46 1.84
CA ALA A 41 -9.13 -24.37 1.14
C ALA A 41 -10.38 -24.32 2.05
N ALA A 42 -10.26 -24.09 3.36
CA ALA A 42 -11.41 -24.04 4.29
C ALA A 42 -11.36 -22.87 5.29
N PHE A 43 -11.03 -21.68 4.80
CA PHE A 43 -11.07 -20.45 5.59
C PHE A 43 -11.99 -19.47 4.85
N ALA A 44 -12.98 -18.92 5.55
CA ALA A 44 -13.99 -18.03 4.97
C ALA A 44 -13.34 -16.76 4.36
N THR A 45 -13.92 -16.26 3.27
CA THR A 45 -13.59 -14.95 2.70
C THR A 45 -14.12 -13.85 3.63
N PRO A 46 -13.44 -12.69 3.77
CA PRO A 46 -13.99 -11.58 4.55
C PRO A 46 -15.35 -11.17 3.97
N GLY A 47 -16.42 -11.29 4.77
CA GLY A 47 -17.76 -10.82 4.38
C GLY A 47 -18.94 -11.79 4.56
N ASP A 48 -18.83 -12.87 5.34
CA ASP A 48 -20.03 -13.55 5.85
C ASP A 48 -20.21 -13.17 7.33
N ASP A 49 -21.41 -12.67 7.67
CA ASP A 49 -21.79 -12.00 8.92
C ASP A 49 -21.90 -12.98 10.13
N SER A 50 -20.86 -13.76 10.36
CA SER A 50 -20.66 -14.57 11.56
C SER A 50 -19.97 -13.68 12.60
N GLY A 51 -20.74 -12.88 13.35
CA GLY A 51 -20.24 -11.83 14.25
C GLY A 51 -19.32 -12.27 15.41
N ASP A 52 -18.84 -13.51 15.39
CA ASP A 52 -17.93 -14.14 16.36
C ASP A 52 -16.59 -14.58 15.74
N ASP A 53 -16.37 -14.43 14.43
CA ASP A 53 -15.10 -14.81 13.78
C ASP A 53 -13.94 -13.86 14.17
N PRO A 54 -12.67 -14.31 14.07
CA PRO A 54 -11.50 -13.46 14.24
C PRO A 54 -11.49 -12.23 13.33
N GLU A 55 -11.19 -11.08 13.95
CA GLU A 55 -11.07 -9.78 13.29
C GLU A 55 -9.68 -9.19 13.55
N GLY A 56 -9.18 -8.38 12.61
CA GLY A 56 -7.90 -7.72 12.78
C GLY A 56 -7.40 -7.04 11.52
N ARG A 57 -6.46 -6.11 11.70
CA ARG A 57 -5.71 -5.50 10.61
C ARG A 57 -4.25 -5.87 10.78
N ILE A 58 -3.73 -6.57 9.79
CA ILE A 58 -2.37 -7.10 9.80
C ILE A 58 -1.61 -6.52 8.61
N SER A 59 -0.51 -5.83 8.91
CA SER A 59 0.45 -5.35 7.91
C SER A 59 1.60 -6.34 7.80
N LEU A 60 1.87 -6.76 6.57
CA LEU A 60 3.01 -7.59 6.22
C LEU A 60 4.08 -6.73 5.56
N GLY A 61 5.33 -6.98 5.88
CA GLY A 61 6.45 -6.23 5.33
C GLY A 61 7.73 -7.04 5.27
N LEU A 62 8.78 -6.39 4.78
CA LEU A 62 10.12 -6.95 4.73
C LEU A 62 11.11 -5.94 5.30
N ARG A 63 11.86 -6.38 6.30
CA ARG A 63 12.97 -5.61 6.85
C ARG A 63 14.18 -5.68 5.94
N THR A 64 15.04 -4.68 6.03
CA THR A 64 16.31 -4.58 5.30
C THR A 64 17.29 -5.71 5.59
N ASP A 65 17.11 -6.44 6.69
CA ASP A 65 17.90 -7.63 7.05
C ASP A 65 17.32 -8.95 6.47
N GLY A 66 16.28 -8.86 5.63
CA GLY A 66 15.69 -10.01 4.95
C GLY A 66 14.61 -10.74 5.74
N LEU A 67 14.21 -10.24 6.91
CA LEU A 67 13.12 -10.81 7.71
C LEU A 67 11.77 -10.27 7.26
N PHE A 68 10.79 -11.17 7.08
CA PHE A 68 9.39 -10.76 6.97
C PHE A 68 8.92 -10.20 8.31
N THR A 69 8.11 -9.16 8.27
CA THR A 69 7.48 -8.57 9.46
C THR A 69 5.98 -8.70 9.40
N LEU A 70 5.42 -8.81 10.59
CA LEU A 70 4.02 -8.91 10.88
C LEU A 70 3.72 -7.88 11.98
N SER A 71 2.94 -6.85 11.65
CA SER A 71 2.52 -5.84 12.64
C SER A 71 1.03 -5.54 12.55
N GLY A 72 0.45 -5.03 13.63
CA GLY A 72 -0.96 -4.64 13.68
C GLY A 72 -1.66 -5.22 14.90
N HIS A 73 -2.92 -5.61 14.75
CA HIS A 73 -3.69 -6.23 15.82
C HIS A 73 -4.68 -7.27 15.30
N ALA A 74 -5.03 -8.21 16.17
CA ALA A 74 -6.11 -9.15 15.92
C ALA A 74 -6.76 -9.56 17.24
N PHE A 75 -8.07 -9.80 17.21
CA PHE A 75 -8.85 -10.23 18.35
C PHE A 75 -10.01 -11.10 17.90
N ASP A 76 -10.60 -11.78 18.88
CA ASP A 76 -11.79 -12.59 18.71
C ASP A 76 -12.87 -12.05 19.64
N ARG A 77 -14.07 -11.79 19.11
CA ARG A 77 -15.17 -11.23 19.90
C ARG A 77 -15.69 -12.21 20.94
N SER A 78 -15.53 -13.51 20.71
CA SER A 78 -15.90 -14.55 21.65
C SER A 78 -15.07 -14.51 22.94
N ASP A 79 -13.82 -14.02 22.89
CA ASP A 79 -12.98 -13.81 24.07
C ASP A 79 -11.99 -12.63 23.89
N LEU A 80 -12.48 -11.42 24.16
CA LEU A 80 -11.66 -10.20 24.16
C LEU A 80 -10.58 -10.19 25.26
N GLY A 81 -10.58 -11.14 26.21
CA GLY A 81 -9.56 -11.29 27.24
C GLY A 81 -8.36 -12.13 26.79
N ALA A 82 -8.57 -13.13 25.93
CA ALA A 82 -7.53 -14.05 25.48
C ALA A 82 -6.81 -13.56 24.21
N PRO A 83 -5.46 -13.62 24.13
CA PRO A 83 -4.76 -13.34 22.88
C PRO A 83 -5.13 -14.38 21.83
N ILE A 84 -5.30 -13.94 20.58
CA ILE A 84 -5.59 -14.82 19.45
C ILE A 84 -4.31 -15.35 18.81
N ILE A 85 -4.36 -16.57 18.31
CA ILE A 85 -3.27 -17.14 17.51
C ILE A 85 -3.41 -16.71 16.05
N LEU A 86 -2.33 -16.18 15.52
CA LEU A 86 -2.14 -15.86 14.12
C LEU A 86 -1.37 -16.99 13.45
N ALA A 87 -2.00 -17.70 12.52
CA ALA A 87 -1.37 -18.70 11.68
C ALA A 87 -0.82 -18.03 10.40
N VAL A 88 0.47 -18.18 10.14
CA VAL A 88 1.15 -17.55 9.01
C VAL A 88 1.51 -18.59 7.96
N PHE A 89 0.93 -18.41 6.78
CA PHE A 89 1.11 -19.26 5.62
C PHE A 89 2.06 -18.61 4.61
N GLN A 90 3.02 -19.37 4.09
CA GLN A 90 3.84 -18.97 2.95
C GLN A 90 3.55 -19.93 1.80
N ASP A 91 3.06 -19.42 0.67
CA ASP A 91 2.60 -20.21 -0.49
C ASP A 91 1.67 -21.37 -0.10
N ARG A 92 0.71 -21.07 0.79
CA ARG A 92 -0.30 -21.99 1.36
C ARG A 92 0.25 -23.02 2.35
N GLU A 93 1.53 -23.01 2.66
CA GLU A 93 2.12 -23.86 3.69
C GLU A 93 2.14 -23.11 5.02
N LEU A 94 1.63 -23.72 6.10
CA LEU A 94 1.74 -23.14 7.44
C LEU A 94 3.21 -23.15 7.88
N THR A 95 3.79 -21.98 8.08
CA THR A 95 5.23 -21.86 8.41
C THR A 95 5.47 -21.36 9.82
N HIS A 96 4.64 -20.43 10.30
CA HIS A 96 4.82 -19.80 11.60
C HIS A 96 3.47 -19.62 12.29
N SER A 97 3.53 -19.40 13.60
CA SER A 97 2.38 -18.92 14.37
C SER A 97 2.85 -17.90 15.40
N PHE A 98 2.01 -16.90 15.65
CA PHE A 98 2.25 -15.85 16.65
C PHE A 98 1.00 -15.69 17.52
N ALA A 99 1.18 -15.16 18.73
CA ALA A 99 0.06 -14.70 19.53
C ALA A 99 -0.03 -13.18 19.35
N ALA A 100 -1.24 -12.66 19.12
CA ALA A 100 -1.50 -11.23 19.18
C ALA A 100 -1.68 -10.83 20.65
N ASP A 101 -0.57 -10.71 21.38
CA ASP A 101 -0.51 -10.45 22.82
C ASP A 101 0.28 -9.18 23.20
N ALA A 102 0.73 -8.42 22.19
CA ALA A 102 1.46 -7.18 22.39
C ALA A 102 0.49 -6.01 22.70
N PRO A 103 0.98 -4.90 23.27
CA PRO A 103 0.16 -3.70 23.42
C PRO A 103 -0.37 -3.21 22.06
N ALA A 104 -1.69 -2.98 21.97
CA ALA A 104 -2.36 -2.29 20.86
C ALA A 104 -2.97 -0.99 21.38
N PRO A 105 -2.19 0.12 21.45
CA PRO A 105 -2.69 1.41 21.94
C PRO A 105 -3.93 1.91 21.21
N GLU A 106 -4.03 1.63 19.91
CA GLU A 106 -5.13 1.99 19.01
C GLU A 106 -6.47 1.33 19.39
N LEU A 107 -6.42 0.17 20.06
CA LEU A 107 -7.62 -0.54 20.50
C LEU A 107 -8.09 -0.14 21.91
N ARG A 108 -7.28 0.63 22.65
CA ARG A 108 -7.60 1.08 24.02
C ARG A 108 -8.93 1.84 24.13
N PRO A 109 -9.31 2.75 23.21
CA PRO A 109 -10.61 3.43 23.27
C PRO A 109 -11.80 2.48 23.21
N TYR A 110 -11.61 1.27 22.68
CA TYR A 110 -12.64 0.24 22.52
C TYR A 110 -12.64 -0.79 23.65
N GLY A 111 -11.83 -0.60 24.70
CA GLY A 111 -11.73 -1.53 25.83
C GLY A 111 -10.97 -2.83 25.50
N VAL A 112 -10.35 -2.91 24.33
CA VAL A 112 -9.58 -4.07 23.87
C VAL A 112 -8.09 -3.74 24.05
N ALA A 113 -7.42 -4.42 24.97
CA ALA A 113 -6.02 -4.20 25.28
C ALA A 113 -5.21 -5.48 25.09
N GLY A 114 -3.94 -5.36 24.69
CA GLY A 114 -3.04 -6.51 24.57
C GLY A 114 -3.35 -7.43 23.39
N LYS A 115 -3.78 -6.85 22.25
CA LYS A 115 -4.14 -7.57 21.00
C LYS A 115 -3.23 -7.24 19.83
N GLY A 116 -2.13 -6.56 20.11
CA GLY A 116 -1.16 -6.15 19.12
C GLY A 116 -0.27 -7.31 18.70
N ILE A 117 0.37 -7.16 17.56
CA ILE A 117 1.46 -7.99 17.10
C ILE A 117 2.54 -7.09 16.53
N ASP A 118 3.79 -7.42 16.84
CA ASP A 118 4.99 -6.91 16.19
C ASP A 118 6.02 -8.04 16.21
N ALA A 119 6.09 -8.76 15.10
CA ALA A 119 6.93 -9.93 14.95
C ALA A 119 7.74 -9.88 13.67
N ALA A 120 8.93 -10.47 13.72
CA ALA A 120 9.78 -10.70 12.56
C ALA A 120 10.08 -12.20 12.43
N PHE A 121 10.07 -12.70 11.20
CA PHE A 121 10.23 -14.12 10.91
C PHE A 121 10.99 -14.35 9.61
N LEU A 122 11.55 -15.55 9.50
CA LEU A 122 12.34 -15.93 8.33
C LEU A 122 11.40 -16.38 7.21
N PRO A 123 11.68 -16.00 5.95
CA PRO A 123 10.98 -16.58 4.83
C PRO A 123 11.31 -18.08 4.73
N SER A 124 10.34 -18.90 4.36
CA SER A 124 10.51 -20.36 4.18
C SER A 124 11.37 -20.68 2.96
N THR A 125 11.43 -19.75 2.01
CA THR A 125 12.23 -19.84 0.80
C THR A 125 12.94 -18.51 0.52
N ARG A 126 14.07 -18.57 -0.19
CA ARG A 126 14.73 -17.38 -0.74
C ARG A 126 14.28 -17.05 -2.17
N GLN A 127 13.39 -17.86 -2.73
CA GLN A 127 12.74 -17.57 -4.01
C GLN A 127 11.70 -16.48 -3.79
N ALA A 128 11.57 -15.58 -4.74
CA ALA A 128 10.61 -14.48 -4.69
C ALA A 128 9.88 -14.37 -6.05
N PRO A 129 8.63 -13.89 -6.05
CA PRO A 129 7.85 -13.44 -4.89
C PRO A 129 7.23 -14.61 -4.10
N VAL A 130 7.05 -14.43 -2.77
CA VAL A 130 6.38 -15.38 -1.86
C VAL A 130 5.03 -14.81 -1.44
N GLN A 131 3.95 -15.58 -1.53
CA GLN A 131 2.66 -15.17 -0.98
C GLN A 131 2.65 -15.45 0.52
N VAL A 132 2.50 -14.41 1.33
CA VAL A 132 2.35 -14.54 2.78
C VAL A 132 0.92 -14.21 3.16
N CYS A 133 0.22 -15.15 3.79
CA CYS A 133 -1.15 -14.99 4.29
C CYS A 133 -1.20 -15.21 5.79
N VAL A 134 -2.08 -14.49 6.47
CA VAL A 134 -2.26 -14.56 7.92
C VAL A 134 -3.72 -14.88 8.21
N ALA A 135 -3.96 -15.94 8.97
CA ALA A 135 -5.28 -16.29 9.48
C ALA A 135 -5.34 -16.12 11.01
N GLY A 136 -6.45 -15.58 11.50
CA GLY A 136 -6.82 -15.63 12.91
C GLY A 136 -7.44 -16.98 13.21
N ILE A 137 -6.96 -17.64 14.26
CA ILE A 137 -7.51 -18.90 14.74
C ILE A 137 -8.59 -18.61 15.78
N ASN A 138 -9.81 -19.02 15.47
CA ASN A 138 -11.02 -18.75 16.25
C ASN A 138 -10.92 -19.27 17.69
N ILE A 139 -11.49 -18.51 18.63
CA ILE A 139 -11.62 -18.83 20.04
C ILE A 139 -13.10 -18.84 20.42
N GLY A 140 -13.80 -19.95 20.19
CA GLY A 140 -15.17 -20.12 20.67
C GLY A 140 -16.15 -20.39 19.54
N ALA A 141 -17.20 -19.57 19.43
CA ALA A 141 -18.15 -19.65 18.32
C ALA A 141 -17.52 -19.01 17.07
N GLY A 142 -17.95 -19.41 15.88
CA GLY A 142 -17.40 -18.90 14.62
C GLY A 142 -16.34 -19.79 13.96
N GLU A 143 -15.76 -19.31 12.87
CA GLU A 143 -14.74 -19.99 12.07
C GLU A 143 -13.40 -19.24 12.08
N ASN A 144 -12.33 -19.92 11.67
CA ASN A 144 -11.04 -19.25 11.45
C ASN A 144 -11.16 -18.28 10.26
N SER A 145 -10.57 -17.10 10.35
CA SER A 145 -10.72 -16.04 9.34
C SER A 145 -9.37 -15.58 8.76
N TRP A 146 -9.34 -15.27 7.46
CA TRP A 146 -8.19 -14.62 6.84
C TRP A 146 -8.12 -13.14 7.24
N LEU A 147 -7.00 -12.74 7.82
CA LEU A 147 -6.75 -11.36 8.27
C LEU A 147 -5.92 -10.54 7.28
N GLY A 148 -5.41 -11.18 6.22
CA GLY A 148 -4.71 -10.51 5.14
C GLY A 148 -3.73 -11.41 4.40
N CYS A 149 -3.43 -11.06 3.15
CA CYS A 149 -2.40 -11.67 2.34
C CYS A 149 -1.58 -10.59 1.63
N SER A 150 -0.28 -10.81 1.47
CA SER A 150 0.60 -9.93 0.70
C SER A 150 1.66 -10.73 -0.04
N MET A 151 2.03 -10.27 -1.23
CA MET A 151 3.20 -10.77 -1.94
C MET A 151 4.44 -10.07 -1.40
N LEU A 152 5.38 -10.83 -0.82
CA LEU A 152 6.64 -10.31 -0.34
C LEU A 152 7.77 -10.82 -1.24
N ASP A 153 8.53 -9.91 -1.85
CA ASP A 153 9.78 -10.25 -2.50
C ASP A 153 10.89 -10.18 -1.45
N ALA A 154 11.47 -11.33 -1.07
CA ALA A 154 12.60 -11.45 -0.13
C ALA A 154 13.85 -10.62 -0.52
N ARG A 155 13.84 -9.90 -1.65
CA ARG A 155 14.85 -8.93 -2.09
C ARG A 155 14.59 -7.47 -1.70
N GLY A 156 13.49 -7.14 -1.01
CA GLY A 156 13.30 -5.79 -0.44
C GLY A 156 12.49 -4.82 -1.29
N THR A 157 11.81 -5.28 -2.34
CA THR A 157 10.97 -4.44 -3.19
C THR A 157 9.54 -4.95 -3.13
N SER A 158 8.58 -4.12 -2.71
CA SER A 158 7.17 -4.43 -3.03
C SER A 158 7.08 -4.42 -4.56
N SER A 159 7.04 -5.61 -5.16
CA SER A 159 7.11 -5.73 -6.61
C SER A 159 5.75 -5.43 -7.19
N VAL A 160 5.62 -4.29 -7.84
CA VAL A 160 4.53 -4.03 -8.77
C VAL A 160 4.51 -5.11 -9.87
N PRO A 161 3.34 -5.49 -10.43
CA PRO A 161 3.22 -6.54 -11.44
C PRO A 161 3.98 -6.30 -12.77
N GLY A 162 4.42 -5.07 -13.03
CA GLY A 162 5.12 -4.70 -14.27
C GLY A 162 6.41 -3.92 -14.05
N SER A 163 6.93 -3.38 -15.16
CA SER A 163 8.21 -2.66 -15.17
C SER A 163 8.08 -1.27 -14.56
N THR A 164 9.05 -0.89 -13.71
CA THR A 164 9.13 0.47 -13.16
C THR A 164 9.91 1.44 -14.05
N THR A 165 10.47 0.98 -15.16
CA THR A 165 11.30 1.81 -16.06
C THR A 165 10.84 1.81 -17.51
N ASP A 166 9.93 0.91 -17.88
CA ASP A 166 9.35 0.87 -19.22
C ASP A 166 8.23 1.92 -19.30
N PRO A 167 8.31 2.94 -20.17
CA PRO A 167 7.29 3.97 -20.25
C PRO A 167 5.91 3.45 -20.68
N ALA A 168 5.83 2.25 -21.28
CA ALA A 168 4.56 1.60 -21.61
C ALA A 168 3.93 0.85 -20.42
N SER A 169 4.62 0.72 -19.29
CA SER A 169 4.07 0.05 -18.10
C SER A 169 3.22 1.00 -17.26
N GLU A 170 2.10 0.48 -16.72
CA GLU A 170 1.28 1.21 -15.73
C GLU A 170 2.05 1.55 -14.45
N TYR A 171 3.13 0.81 -14.19
CA TYR A 171 3.92 0.92 -12.97
C TYR A 171 5.21 1.71 -13.15
N VAL A 172 5.38 2.39 -14.29
CA VAL A 172 6.56 3.21 -14.55
C VAL A 172 6.71 4.29 -13.47
N LEU A 173 7.88 4.39 -12.88
CA LEU A 173 8.22 5.49 -11.99
C LEU A 173 8.80 6.62 -12.83
N VAL A 174 8.10 7.76 -12.82
CA VAL A 174 8.62 9.00 -13.40
C VAL A 174 8.70 10.03 -12.27
N ASN A 175 9.90 10.54 -12.02
CA ASN A 175 10.15 11.59 -11.03
C ASN A 175 11.47 12.28 -11.38
N LYS A 176 11.96 13.20 -10.55
CA LYS A 176 13.15 14.02 -10.84
C LYS A 176 14.45 13.24 -11.12
N GLN A 177 14.55 11.98 -10.71
CA GLN A 177 15.71 11.12 -10.97
C GLN A 177 15.46 10.05 -12.05
N ASN A 178 14.21 9.87 -12.47
CA ASN A 178 13.77 8.82 -13.39
C ASN A 178 12.98 9.45 -14.55
N PRO A 179 13.67 9.95 -15.60
CA PRO A 179 12.98 10.43 -16.80
C PRO A 179 12.41 9.28 -17.61
N LEU A 180 11.43 9.59 -18.45
CA LEU A 180 10.97 8.68 -19.50
C LEU A 180 12.11 8.34 -20.47
N SER A 181 12.09 7.11 -20.97
CA SER A 181 13.01 6.63 -22.01
C SER A 181 12.24 5.83 -23.06
N PRO A 182 12.04 6.38 -24.28
CA PRO A 182 12.56 7.66 -24.76
C PRO A 182 11.94 8.86 -24.05
N VAL A 183 12.67 9.96 -23.98
CA VAL A 183 12.28 11.17 -23.21
C VAL A 183 11.00 11.81 -23.73
N ASP A 184 10.70 11.64 -25.01
CA ASP A 184 9.53 12.14 -25.73
C ASP A 184 8.47 11.05 -25.96
N HIS A 185 8.48 9.98 -25.15
CA HIS A 185 7.50 8.90 -25.24
C HIS A 185 6.05 9.42 -25.28
N VAL A 186 5.25 8.79 -26.15
CA VAL A 186 3.80 8.99 -26.29
C VAL A 186 3.12 7.63 -26.15
N PRO A 187 2.17 7.46 -25.21
CA PRO A 187 1.42 6.21 -25.07
C PRO A 187 0.59 5.90 -26.32
N GLY A 188 0.53 4.63 -26.71
CA GLY A 188 -0.21 4.18 -27.90
C GLY A 188 -1.71 3.94 -27.69
N ASP A 189 -2.18 4.05 -26.44
CA ASP A 189 -3.49 3.61 -25.95
C ASP A 189 -4.26 4.74 -25.24
N LEU A 190 -4.06 5.99 -25.66
CA LEU A 190 -4.78 7.13 -25.11
C LEU A 190 -6.25 7.12 -25.52
N VAL A 191 -7.12 7.35 -24.53
CA VAL A 191 -8.57 7.46 -24.67
C VAL A 191 -9.01 8.84 -24.21
N ASP A 192 -9.77 9.53 -25.05
CA ASP A 192 -10.39 10.81 -24.71
C ASP A 192 -11.48 10.60 -23.65
N LEU A 193 -11.35 11.28 -22.51
CA LEU A 193 -12.26 11.17 -21.37
C LEU A 193 -13.69 11.59 -21.74
N ALA A 194 -13.87 12.53 -22.67
CA ALA A 194 -15.19 12.94 -23.12
C ALA A 194 -15.95 11.78 -23.79
N THR A 195 -15.24 10.85 -24.44
CA THR A 195 -15.86 9.67 -25.07
C THR A 195 -16.40 8.67 -24.06
N LEU A 196 -15.90 8.71 -22.81
CA LEU A 196 -16.36 7.91 -21.68
C LEU A 196 -17.39 8.63 -20.81
N GLY A 197 -17.80 9.84 -21.18
CA GLY A 197 -18.72 10.66 -20.39
C GLY A 197 -18.09 11.24 -19.12
N VAL A 198 -16.76 11.25 -19.02
CA VAL A 198 -16.03 11.89 -17.92
C VAL A 198 -15.87 13.38 -18.25
N PRO A 199 -16.41 14.30 -17.44
CA PRO A 199 -16.14 15.73 -17.56
C PRO A 199 -14.63 16.00 -17.51
N SER A 200 -14.13 16.68 -18.54
CA SER A 200 -12.79 17.24 -18.52
C SER A 200 -12.79 18.57 -19.25
N ALA A 201 -12.40 19.64 -18.56
CA ALA A 201 -12.17 20.92 -19.22
C ALA A 201 -11.18 20.73 -20.39
N ASN A 202 -11.47 21.27 -21.57
CA ASN A 202 -10.57 21.27 -22.74
C ASN A 202 -10.21 19.90 -23.38
N GLY A 203 -10.90 18.81 -23.02
CA GLY A 203 -10.77 17.51 -23.71
C GLY A 203 -9.44 16.80 -23.45
N HIS A 204 -9.31 16.21 -22.27
CA HIS A 204 -8.14 15.47 -21.84
C HIS A 204 -8.25 13.97 -22.14
N SER A 205 -7.11 13.30 -22.22
CA SER A 205 -7.03 11.86 -22.41
C SER A 205 -6.22 11.21 -21.30
N LEU A 206 -6.51 9.95 -21.01
CA LEU A 206 -5.68 9.07 -20.19
C LEU A 206 -5.42 7.79 -20.97
N ARG A 207 -4.42 6.99 -20.58
CA ARG A 207 -4.28 5.63 -21.09
C ARG A 207 -5.53 4.82 -20.74
N GLU A 208 -5.93 3.90 -21.62
CA GLU A 208 -7.17 3.15 -21.52
C GLU A 208 -7.49 2.57 -20.13
N PRO A 209 -6.56 1.92 -19.39
CA PRO A 209 -6.83 1.40 -18.05
C PRO A 209 -7.19 2.52 -17.05
N ALA A 210 -6.43 3.61 -17.07
CA ALA A 210 -6.66 4.77 -16.21
C ALA A 210 -7.94 5.53 -16.62
N ALA A 211 -8.25 5.63 -17.91
CA ALA A 211 -9.47 6.27 -18.41
C ALA A 211 -10.74 5.52 -17.96
N ASN A 212 -10.73 4.19 -18.04
CA ASN A 212 -11.83 3.35 -17.56
C ASN A 212 -11.99 3.46 -16.03
N ALA A 213 -10.90 3.41 -15.29
CA ALA A 213 -10.93 3.59 -13.84
C ALA A 213 -11.43 4.99 -13.44
N MET A 214 -11.06 6.02 -14.20
CA MET A 214 -11.53 7.39 -14.00
C MET A 214 -13.05 7.51 -14.20
N ARG A 215 -13.59 6.87 -15.23
CA ARG A 215 -15.04 6.77 -15.44
C ARG A 215 -15.73 6.17 -14.22
N ASP A 216 -15.24 5.02 -13.75
CA ASP A 216 -15.86 4.31 -12.63
C ASP A 216 -15.80 5.14 -11.33
N MET A 217 -14.67 5.83 -11.08
CA MET A 217 -14.52 6.75 -9.95
C MET A 217 -15.50 7.93 -10.03
N PHE A 218 -15.67 8.53 -11.21
CA PHE A 218 -16.59 9.66 -11.41
C PHE A 218 -18.05 9.25 -11.26
N GLU A 219 -18.41 8.04 -11.72
CA GLU A 219 -19.74 7.48 -11.50
C GLU A 219 -20.04 7.25 -10.02
N ALA A 220 -19.08 6.73 -9.26
CA ALA A 220 -19.20 6.54 -7.80
C ALA A 220 -19.26 7.86 -7.03
N ALA A 221 -18.46 8.87 -7.44
CA ALA A 221 -18.52 10.21 -6.89
C ALA A 221 -19.91 10.83 -7.11
N ARG A 222 -20.43 10.74 -8.33
CA ARG A 222 -21.78 11.24 -8.67
C ARG A 222 -22.87 10.52 -7.88
N ALA A 223 -22.74 9.21 -7.67
CA ALA A 223 -23.66 8.46 -6.81
C ALA A 223 -23.63 8.93 -5.34
N SER A 224 -22.50 9.50 -4.90
CA SER A 224 -22.32 10.13 -3.59
C SER A 224 -22.72 11.62 -3.56
N GLY A 225 -23.28 12.15 -4.65
CA GLY A 225 -23.66 13.57 -4.77
C GLY A 225 -22.48 14.52 -5.01
N ILE A 226 -21.31 13.99 -5.39
CA ILE A 226 -20.09 14.75 -5.69
C ILE A 226 -19.95 14.91 -7.20
N THR A 227 -19.75 16.14 -7.67
CA THR A 227 -19.42 16.43 -9.07
C THR A 227 -17.92 16.63 -9.20
N LEU A 228 -17.25 15.82 -10.01
CA LEU A 228 -15.82 15.96 -10.29
C LEU A 228 -15.60 16.47 -11.72
N ASP A 229 -14.44 17.08 -11.96
CA ASP A 229 -13.92 17.45 -13.28
C ASP A 229 -12.44 17.06 -13.39
N ALA A 230 -12.04 16.52 -14.54
CA ALA A 230 -10.64 16.28 -14.86
C ALA A 230 -10.05 17.54 -15.53
N THR A 231 -9.19 18.26 -14.80
CA THR A 231 -8.63 19.54 -15.22
C THR A 231 -7.34 19.41 -16.02
N SER A 232 -6.63 18.27 -15.89
CA SER A 232 -5.49 17.94 -16.74
C SER A 232 -5.32 16.43 -16.82
N GLY A 233 -5.05 15.88 -18.01
CA GLY A 233 -4.70 14.48 -18.22
C GLY A 233 -3.35 14.34 -18.91
N TYR A 234 -3.30 13.54 -19.98
CA TYR A 234 -2.10 13.38 -20.80
C TYR A 234 -1.56 14.73 -21.29
N ARG A 235 -0.25 14.91 -21.15
CA ARG A 235 0.48 16.09 -21.61
C ARG A 235 1.73 15.68 -22.37
N SER A 236 1.84 16.10 -23.62
CA SER A 236 3.00 15.77 -24.45
C SER A 236 4.30 16.37 -23.92
N TYR A 237 5.45 15.79 -24.30
CA TYR A 237 6.77 16.34 -24.00
C TYR A 237 6.90 17.82 -24.40
N ALA A 238 6.48 18.17 -25.62
CA ALA A 238 6.56 19.53 -26.14
C ALA A 238 5.68 20.51 -25.34
N THR A 239 4.48 20.09 -24.93
CA THR A 239 3.61 20.89 -24.07
C THR A 239 4.21 21.09 -22.69
N GLN A 240 4.79 20.04 -22.09
CA GLN A 240 5.48 20.14 -20.81
C GLN A 240 6.70 21.06 -20.89
N GLN A 241 7.42 21.05 -22.02
CA GLN A 241 8.55 21.97 -22.25
C GLN A 241 8.10 23.42 -22.19
N SER A 242 7.10 23.81 -22.99
CA SER A 242 6.59 25.19 -22.97
C SER A 242 6.04 25.59 -21.60
N LEU A 243 5.29 24.70 -20.93
CA LEU A 243 4.77 24.95 -19.59
C LEU A 243 5.90 25.20 -18.58
N HIS A 244 6.94 24.38 -18.59
CA HIS A 244 8.07 24.55 -17.68
C HIS A 244 8.85 25.84 -17.97
N GLU A 245 9.05 26.18 -19.25
CA GLU A 245 9.68 27.45 -19.65
C GLU A 245 8.88 28.67 -19.15
N ASP A 246 7.55 28.61 -19.20
CA ASP A 246 6.66 29.66 -18.66
C ASP A 246 6.80 29.78 -17.13
N PHE A 247 6.84 28.66 -16.40
CA PHE A 247 7.09 28.66 -14.96
C PHE A 247 8.48 29.21 -14.61
N VAL A 248 9.52 28.85 -15.36
CA VAL A 248 10.88 29.40 -15.16
C VAL A 248 10.88 30.91 -15.36
N SER A 249 10.16 31.41 -16.36
CA SER A 249 10.06 32.85 -16.61
C SER A 249 9.38 33.63 -15.49
N THR A 250 8.43 32.99 -14.79
CA THR A 250 7.58 33.63 -13.77
C THR A 250 8.14 33.45 -12.34
N LEU A 251 8.63 32.26 -12.03
CA LEU A 251 9.04 31.85 -10.67
C LEU A 251 10.56 31.69 -10.52
N GLY A 252 11.32 31.75 -11.62
CA GLY A 252 12.73 31.35 -11.65
C GLY A 252 12.91 29.82 -11.57
N GLN A 253 14.14 29.34 -11.82
CA GLN A 253 14.42 27.90 -11.94
C GLN A 253 14.00 27.10 -10.69
N SER A 254 14.32 27.60 -9.49
CA SER A 254 14.04 26.87 -8.25
C SER A 254 12.55 26.77 -7.94
N GLY A 255 11.78 27.82 -8.25
CA GLY A 255 10.32 27.79 -8.08
C GLY A 255 9.66 26.89 -9.12
N ALA A 256 10.11 26.98 -10.38
CA ALA A 256 9.64 26.12 -11.45
C ALA A 256 9.91 24.64 -11.16
N ASP A 257 11.12 24.28 -10.72
CA ASP A 257 11.45 22.89 -10.39
C ASP A 257 10.66 22.36 -9.17
N LEU A 258 10.09 23.22 -8.30
CA LEU A 258 9.25 22.80 -7.18
C LEU A 258 7.80 22.51 -7.60
N THR A 259 7.25 23.34 -8.50
CA THR A 259 5.84 23.30 -8.92
C THR A 259 5.60 22.54 -10.22
N SER A 260 6.60 22.42 -11.10
CA SER A 260 6.42 21.86 -12.44
C SER A 260 7.59 20.99 -12.88
N ALA A 261 7.29 19.77 -13.29
CA ALA A 261 8.28 18.85 -13.78
C ALA A 261 8.99 19.37 -15.05
N ARG A 262 10.29 19.11 -15.17
CA ARG A 262 11.02 19.27 -16.44
C ARG A 262 10.43 18.35 -17.52
N PRO A 263 10.51 18.71 -18.81
CA PRO A 263 10.01 17.86 -19.89
C PRO A 263 10.72 16.49 -19.87
N GLY A 264 9.94 15.41 -20.01
CA GLY A 264 10.42 14.02 -19.83
C GLY A 264 10.40 13.49 -18.41
N TYR A 265 10.15 14.35 -17.40
CA TYR A 265 10.07 13.98 -15.98
C TYR A 265 8.66 14.16 -15.40
N SER A 266 7.66 14.42 -16.25
CA SER A 266 6.26 14.65 -15.85
C SER A 266 5.46 13.37 -15.97
N GLU A 267 4.75 12.98 -14.90
CA GLU A 267 3.85 11.81 -14.95
C GLU A 267 2.68 12.02 -15.92
N HIS A 268 2.26 13.25 -16.21
CA HIS A 268 1.24 13.51 -17.24
C HIS A 268 1.63 12.97 -18.61
N GLN A 269 2.93 12.90 -18.93
CA GLN A 269 3.38 12.35 -20.20
C GLN A 269 3.15 10.82 -20.31
N THR A 270 3.00 10.12 -19.18
CA THR A 270 2.62 8.70 -19.17
C THR A 270 1.16 8.48 -19.54
N GLY A 271 0.31 9.51 -19.46
CA GLY A 271 -1.14 9.37 -19.56
C GLY A 271 -1.78 8.61 -18.39
N LEU A 272 -1.06 8.40 -17.28
CA LEU A 272 -1.55 7.75 -16.06
C LEU A 272 -1.82 8.74 -14.92
N ALA A 273 -1.44 10.00 -15.09
CA ALA A 273 -1.67 11.07 -14.12
C ALA A 273 -2.81 11.99 -14.55
N VAL A 274 -3.56 12.47 -13.57
CA VAL A 274 -4.71 13.33 -13.73
C VAL A 274 -4.75 14.38 -12.61
N ASP A 275 -5.03 15.63 -12.99
CA ASP A 275 -5.36 16.68 -12.05
C ASP A 275 -6.89 16.79 -11.95
N LEU A 276 -7.42 16.79 -10.73
CA LEU A 276 -8.85 16.76 -10.44
C LEU A 276 -9.33 18.05 -9.77
N SER A 277 -10.59 18.39 -10.03
CA SER A 277 -11.32 19.44 -9.32
C SER A 277 -12.81 19.10 -9.19
N SER A 278 -13.61 20.01 -8.64
CA SER A 278 -15.07 19.95 -8.54
C SER A 278 -15.66 21.33 -8.84
N ASP A 279 -16.99 21.38 -8.88
CA ASP A 279 -17.76 22.62 -9.01
C ASP A 279 -17.66 23.55 -7.76
N GLU A 280 -16.97 23.12 -6.70
CA GLU A 280 -16.76 23.89 -5.47
C GLU A 280 -15.63 24.94 -5.59
N GLY A 281 -14.83 24.93 -6.67
CA GLY A 281 -13.69 25.83 -6.87
C GLY A 281 -12.36 25.26 -6.36
N CYS A 282 -11.41 26.12 -5.98
CA CYS A 282 -10.05 25.71 -5.55
C CYS A 282 -9.31 24.83 -6.57
N VAL A 283 -9.41 25.20 -7.86
CA VAL A 283 -8.88 24.42 -8.97
C VAL A 283 -7.36 24.47 -8.98
N LEU A 284 -6.71 23.31 -8.84
CA LEU A 284 -5.23 23.17 -8.78
C LEU A 284 -4.59 23.99 -7.64
N GLU A 285 -5.27 24.06 -6.50
CA GLU A 285 -4.79 24.74 -5.30
C GLU A 285 -4.93 23.85 -4.07
N GLN A 286 -4.11 24.06 -3.04
CA GLN A 286 -4.12 23.22 -1.83
C GLN A 286 -5.45 23.26 -1.07
N CYS A 287 -6.24 24.34 -1.21
CA CYS A 287 -7.58 24.41 -0.61
C CYS A 287 -8.56 23.38 -1.17
N TRP A 288 -8.24 22.74 -2.32
CA TRP A 288 -8.95 21.58 -2.86
C TRP A 288 -9.13 20.47 -1.82
N ALA A 289 -8.12 20.20 -0.99
CA ALA A 289 -8.19 19.15 0.03
C ALA A 289 -9.32 19.35 1.06
N SER A 290 -9.84 20.58 1.18
CA SER A 290 -10.93 20.93 2.09
C SER A 290 -12.31 20.92 1.45
N THR A 291 -12.42 20.74 0.13
CA THR A 291 -13.71 20.62 -0.57
C THR A 291 -14.31 19.22 -0.35
N LEU A 292 -15.61 19.08 -0.58
CA LEU A 292 -16.26 17.76 -0.52
C LEU A 292 -15.69 16.82 -1.58
N GLY A 293 -15.42 17.34 -2.79
CA GLY A 293 -14.76 16.61 -3.86
C GLY A 293 -13.38 16.11 -3.47
N GLY A 294 -12.52 16.99 -2.94
CA GLY A 294 -11.16 16.62 -2.54
C GLY A 294 -11.14 15.58 -1.42
N GLN A 295 -11.97 15.74 -0.41
CA GLN A 295 -12.10 14.77 0.69
C GLN A 295 -12.62 13.41 0.19
N TRP A 296 -13.61 13.42 -0.70
CA TRP A 296 -14.15 12.19 -1.27
C TRP A 296 -13.08 11.45 -2.09
N VAL A 297 -12.35 12.16 -2.95
CA VAL A 297 -11.30 11.55 -3.77
C VAL A 297 -10.18 11.00 -2.87
N ALA A 298 -9.70 11.75 -1.89
CA ALA A 298 -8.65 11.29 -0.97
C ALA A 298 -9.05 10.00 -0.22
N ALA A 299 -10.34 9.88 0.15
CA ALA A 299 -10.85 8.69 0.82
C ALA A 299 -11.06 7.48 -0.11
N ASN A 300 -11.37 7.69 -1.40
CA ASN A 300 -11.90 6.62 -2.26
C ASN A 300 -11.01 6.26 -3.46
N ALA A 301 -10.12 7.15 -3.90
CA ALA A 301 -9.34 7.01 -5.14
C ALA A 301 -8.58 5.67 -5.25
N HIS A 302 -8.07 5.17 -4.13
CA HIS A 302 -7.33 3.90 -4.08
C HIS A 302 -8.16 2.70 -4.54
N THR A 303 -9.48 2.69 -4.29
CA THR A 303 -10.38 1.61 -4.72
C THR A 303 -10.53 1.55 -6.24
N PHE A 304 -10.17 2.64 -6.94
CA PHE A 304 -10.15 2.76 -8.39
C PHE A 304 -8.71 2.69 -8.96
N GLY A 305 -7.70 2.45 -8.12
CA GLY A 305 -6.32 2.32 -8.57
C GLY A 305 -5.54 3.62 -8.65
N PHE A 306 -6.04 4.70 -8.06
CA PHE A 306 -5.37 6.00 -8.01
C PHE A 306 -4.77 6.28 -6.64
N ILE A 307 -3.59 6.90 -6.61
CA ILE A 307 -2.93 7.41 -5.40
C ILE A 307 -2.77 8.93 -5.50
N GLU A 308 -2.87 9.64 -4.37
CA GLU A 308 -2.40 11.03 -4.27
C GLU A 308 -0.87 11.01 -4.46
N ARG A 309 -0.38 11.58 -5.56
CA ARG A 309 1.01 11.35 -5.97
C ARG A 309 2.02 12.13 -5.16
N TYR A 310 1.62 13.33 -4.70
CA TYR A 310 2.45 14.28 -3.97
C TYR A 310 1.80 14.69 -2.65
N PRO A 311 1.84 13.84 -1.61
CA PRO A 311 1.18 14.10 -0.33
C PRO A 311 1.84 15.20 0.50
N GLU A 312 1.07 15.74 1.45
CA GLU A 312 1.54 16.73 2.42
C GLU A 312 2.76 16.22 3.21
N GLY A 313 3.78 17.06 3.36
CA GLY A 313 5.00 16.73 4.10
C GLY A 313 5.98 15.79 3.39
N MET A 314 5.67 15.32 2.17
CA MET A 314 6.48 14.33 1.44
C MET A 314 7.38 14.93 0.35
N THR A 315 7.51 16.27 0.27
CA THR A 315 8.38 16.96 -0.70
C THR A 315 9.84 16.50 -0.63
N SER A 316 10.35 16.12 0.55
CA SER A 316 11.71 15.59 0.69
C SER A 316 11.91 14.20 0.03
N VAL A 317 10.82 13.51 -0.27
CA VAL A 317 10.80 12.19 -0.94
C VAL A 317 10.49 12.35 -2.43
N THR A 318 9.40 13.06 -2.78
CA THR A 318 8.91 13.17 -4.16
C THR A 318 9.58 14.27 -4.96
N GLY A 319 10.09 15.31 -4.27
CA GLY A 319 10.61 16.53 -4.86
C GLY A 319 9.57 17.57 -5.24
N PHE A 320 8.28 17.28 -5.15
CA PHE A 320 7.20 18.22 -5.47
C PHE A 320 6.52 18.73 -4.21
N GLU A 321 5.95 19.93 -4.28
CA GLU A 321 5.10 20.45 -3.22
C GLU A 321 3.83 19.61 -3.05
N TRP A 322 3.04 19.89 -2.00
CA TRP A 322 1.79 19.18 -1.79
C TRP A 322 0.76 19.55 -2.85
N GLU A 323 0.30 18.55 -3.60
CA GLU A 323 -0.67 18.68 -4.68
C GLU A 323 -1.86 17.74 -4.46
N PRO A 324 -2.84 18.11 -3.60
CA PRO A 324 -3.98 17.25 -3.29
C PRO A 324 -4.92 16.99 -4.49
N TRP A 325 -4.70 17.68 -5.61
CA TRP A 325 -5.43 17.51 -6.85
C TRP A 325 -4.80 16.47 -7.79
N HIS A 326 -3.51 16.11 -7.60
CA HIS A 326 -2.74 15.31 -8.54
C HIS A 326 -2.77 13.82 -8.17
N TYR A 327 -3.42 13.02 -9.01
CA TYR A 327 -3.59 11.59 -8.80
C TYR A 327 -2.92 10.77 -9.89
N ARG A 328 -2.27 9.67 -9.48
CA ARG A 328 -1.54 8.75 -10.35
C ARG A 328 -2.20 7.37 -10.33
N TYR A 329 -2.52 6.84 -11.51
CA TYR A 329 -2.97 5.46 -11.66
C TYR A 329 -1.80 4.48 -11.53
N VAL A 330 -1.96 3.49 -10.65
CA VAL A 330 -1.01 2.39 -10.42
C VAL A 330 -1.72 1.02 -10.38
N GLY A 331 -3.00 0.98 -10.75
CA GLY A 331 -3.83 -0.22 -10.64
C GLY A 331 -4.44 -0.40 -9.24
N VAL A 332 -5.62 -1.02 -9.19
CA VAL A 332 -6.42 -1.19 -7.94
C VAL A 332 -5.64 -1.94 -6.87
N GLU A 333 -4.95 -3.02 -7.26
CA GLU A 333 -4.19 -3.86 -6.34
C GLU A 333 -3.09 -3.06 -5.62
N VAL A 334 -2.32 -2.27 -6.36
CA VAL A 334 -1.21 -1.49 -5.80
C VAL A 334 -1.72 -0.31 -4.99
N ALA A 335 -2.68 0.45 -5.51
CA ALA A 335 -3.19 1.61 -4.79
C ALA A 335 -3.88 1.22 -3.47
N THR A 336 -4.66 0.14 -3.49
CA THR A 336 -5.30 -0.41 -2.28
C THR A 336 -4.26 -0.92 -1.30
N ALA A 337 -3.24 -1.66 -1.77
CA ALA A 337 -2.18 -2.15 -0.89
C ALA A 337 -1.35 -1.01 -0.27
N MET A 338 -1.07 0.07 -1.01
CA MET A 338 -0.44 1.28 -0.48
C MET A 338 -1.31 1.93 0.61
N HIS A 339 -2.61 2.08 0.35
CA HIS A 339 -3.58 2.62 1.30
C HIS A 339 -3.63 1.77 2.59
N ASP A 340 -3.77 0.45 2.45
CA ASP A 340 -3.89 -0.48 3.57
C ASP A 340 -2.60 -0.59 4.40
N ALA A 341 -1.44 -0.44 3.77
CA ALA A 341 -0.15 -0.41 4.44
C ALA A 341 0.19 0.96 5.04
N GLY A 342 -0.58 2.02 4.74
CA GLY A 342 -0.26 3.39 5.14
C GLY A 342 1.04 3.91 4.51
N VAL A 343 1.43 3.38 3.34
CA VAL A 343 2.62 3.83 2.60
C VAL A 343 2.24 5.06 1.78
N THR A 344 2.85 6.19 2.09
CA THR A 344 2.43 7.49 1.60
C THR A 344 2.90 7.84 0.20
N THR A 345 4.07 7.35 -0.24
CA THR A 345 4.62 7.72 -1.56
C THR A 345 4.90 6.50 -2.42
N TYR A 346 4.83 6.68 -3.74
CA TYR A 346 5.12 5.61 -4.68
C TYR A 346 6.61 5.20 -4.62
N GLU A 347 7.51 6.14 -4.38
CA GLU A 347 8.94 5.88 -4.16
C GLU A 347 9.16 4.91 -2.97
N GLN A 348 8.52 5.18 -1.84
CA GLN A 348 8.60 4.32 -0.66
C GLN A 348 8.01 2.94 -0.94
N TRP A 349 6.88 2.88 -1.66
CA TRP A 349 6.26 1.61 -2.05
C TRP A 349 7.19 0.75 -2.90
N LEU A 350 7.82 1.35 -3.91
CA LEU A 350 8.76 0.69 -4.80
C LEU A 350 10.12 0.38 -4.14
N GLY A 351 10.39 0.93 -2.95
CA GLY A 351 11.67 0.77 -2.26
C GLY A 351 12.84 1.48 -2.95
N VAL A 352 12.57 2.56 -3.70
CA VAL A 352 13.59 3.34 -4.41
C VAL A 352 14.03 4.56 -3.58
N PRO A 353 15.21 5.14 -3.85
CA PRO A 353 15.64 6.38 -3.20
C PRO A 353 14.68 7.55 -3.44
N ALA A 354 14.65 8.49 -2.48
CA ALA A 354 13.99 9.77 -2.63
C ALA A 354 14.57 10.58 -3.82
N ALA A 355 13.70 11.34 -4.49
CA ALA A 355 14.02 12.19 -5.63
C ALA A 355 13.71 13.68 -5.38
N PRO A 356 14.31 14.32 -4.35
CA PRO A 356 13.98 15.71 -4.00
C PRO A 356 14.41 16.75 -5.06
N GLY A 357 15.29 16.37 -6.00
CA GLY A 357 15.87 17.26 -7.00
C GLY A 357 16.33 16.52 -8.25
N TYR A 358 16.66 17.31 -9.27
CA TYR A 358 17.19 16.88 -10.58
C TYR A 358 18.71 16.69 -10.58
#